data_AF-A0A8S3IW45-F1
#
_entry.id   AF-A0A8S3IW45-F1
#
_cell.length_a   1.000
_cell.length_b   1.000
_cell.length_c   1.000
_cell.angle_alpha   90.00
_cell.angle_beta   90.00
_cell.angle_gamma   90.00
#
_symmetry.space_group_name_H-M   'P 1'
#
loop_
_entity.id
_entity.type
_entity.pdbx_description
1 polymer ?
#
loop_
_entity_poly.entity_id
_entity_poly.type
_entity_poly.pdbx_seq_one_letter_code
_entity_poly.pdbx_strand_id
1 'polypeptide(L)'
;MHWFFFLIFTLSFCQITPKESVSSALWNKFKDVHKKQYATVEEEAYRQTIFEDRVVMINRHNFEAKSGMHTYTLKINQFADMTYGEVVRTISNNYQKSLSKKTAIKIDHHLLFKPSNTSLPTAVG
;
A
#
# COMPACT_ATOMS: atom_id res chain seq x y z
N MET A 1 -9.16 57.84 -34.28
CA MET A 1 -9.55 57.81 -32.86
C MET A 1 -10.17 56.47 -32.46
N HIS A 2 -9.60 55.31 -32.79
CA HIS A 2 -10.11 54.00 -32.33
C HIS A 2 -9.02 52.91 -32.30
N TRP A 3 -7.85 53.22 -31.74
CA TRP A 3 -6.82 52.18 -31.48
C TRP A 3 -6.32 52.14 -30.03
N PHE A 4 -6.95 52.92 -29.14
CA PHE A 4 -6.58 53.01 -27.73
C PHE A 4 -7.45 52.19 -26.78
N PHE A 5 -8.29 51.28 -27.29
CA PHE A 5 -9.24 50.51 -26.47
C PHE A 5 -8.96 48.99 -26.39
N PHE A 6 -7.81 48.54 -26.90
CA PHE A 6 -7.42 47.12 -26.87
C PHE A 6 -6.11 46.86 -26.12
N LEU A 7 -5.86 47.60 -25.03
CA LEU A 7 -4.65 47.41 -24.20
C LEU A 7 -4.95 47.13 -22.72
N ILE A 8 -6.19 46.80 -22.38
CA ILE A 8 -6.63 46.53 -21.00
C ILE A 8 -7.57 45.32 -20.89
N PHE A 9 -7.34 44.28 -21.70
CA PHE A 9 -8.09 43.01 -21.57
C PHE A 9 -7.20 41.76 -21.54
N THR A 10 -5.97 41.87 -21.06
CA THR A 10 -5.07 40.69 -20.97
C THR A 10 -4.39 40.51 -19.62
N LEU A 11 -4.69 41.35 -18.62
CA LEU A 11 -4.03 41.32 -17.31
C LEU A 11 -4.88 40.74 -16.19
N SER A 12 -5.70 39.74 -16.49
CA SER A 12 -6.29 38.87 -15.46
C SER A 12 -6.67 37.51 -16.02
N PHE A 13 -5.73 36.89 -16.72
CA PHE A 13 -5.62 35.44 -16.57
C PHE A 13 -4.89 35.21 -15.25
N CYS A 14 -5.66 35.29 -14.14
CA CYS A 14 -5.21 34.76 -12.87
C CYS A 14 -4.94 33.27 -13.12
N GLN A 15 -3.68 32.91 -13.33
CA GLN A 15 -3.31 31.52 -13.48
C GLN A 15 -3.61 30.85 -12.14
N ILE A 16 -4.70 30.09 -12.10
CA ILE A 16 -5.00 29.15 -11.03
C ILE A 16 -3.97 28.04 -11.17
N THR A 17 -2.76 28.27 -10.64
CA THR A 17 -1.85 27.17 -10.37
C THR A 17 -2.46 26.41 -9.21
N PRO A 18 -2.74 25.10 -9.31
CA PRO A 18 -3.09 24.33 -8.14
C PRO A 18 -1.91 24.46 -7.17
N LYS A 19 -2.12 25.15 -6.06
CA LYS A 19 -1.21 25.16 -4.92
C LYS A 19 -1.22 23.73 -4.39
N GLU A 20 -0.41 22.87 -4.97
CA GLU A 20 -0.21 21.53 -4.44
C GLU A 20 0.31 21.71 -3.02
N SER A 21 -0.48 21.23 -2.05
CA SER A 21 -0.01 21.18 -0.68
C SER A 21 1.16 20.20 -0.60
N VAL A 22 2.10 20.42 0.31
CA VAL A 22 3.20 19.48 0.57
C VAL A 22 2.65 18.08 0.87
N SER A 23 1.46 18.00 1.51
CA SER A 23 0.74 16.74 1.74
C SER A 23 0.34 16.06 0.42
N SER A 24 -0.27 16.80 -0.50
CA SER A 24 -0.73 16.29 -1.81
C SER A 24 0.41 15.76 -2.66
N ALA A 25 1.53 16.48 -2.72
CA ALA A 25 2.71 16.05 -3.46
C ALA A 25 3.32 14.76 -2.87
N LEU A 26 3.35 14.67 -1.53
CA LEU A 26 3.86 13.51 -0.82
C LEU A 26 2.94 12.28 -0.98
N TRP A 27 1.63 12.49 -0.98
CA TRP A 27 0.62 11.47 -1.26
C TRP A 27 0.78 10.89 -2.67
N ASN A 28 0.90 11.75 -3.69
CA ASN A 28 1.11 11.33 -5.07
C ASN A 28 2.41 10.52 -5.22
N LYS A 29 3.49 10.97 -4.60
CA LYS A 29 4.76 10.22 -4.57
C LYS A 29 4.62 8.87 -3.87
N PHE A 30 3.92 8.81 -2.74
CA PHE A 30 3.66 7.56 -2.03
C PHE A 30 2.91 6.56 -2.91
N LYS A 31 1.84 7.01 -3.58
CA LYS A 31 1.07 6.15 -4.49
C LYS A 31 1.93 5.63 -5.64
N ASP A 32 2.78 6.47 -6.23
CA ASP A 32 3.64 6.05 -7.33
C ASP A 32 4.72 5.06 -6.88
N VAL A 33 5.39 5.33 -5.74
CA VAL A 33 6.46 4.45 -5.21
C VAL A 33 5.90 3.08 -4.81
N HIS A 34 4.71 3.03 -4.21
CA HIS A 34 4.11 1.80 -3.71
C HIS A 34 3.02 1.22 -4.63
N LYS A 35 2.87 1.77 -5.84
CA LYS A 35 1.90 1.35 -6.86
C LYS A 35 0.49 1.19 -6.30
N LYS A 36 0.06 2.15 -5.48
CA LYS A 36 -1.26 2.17 -4.85
C LYS A 36 -2.32 2.58 -5.85
N GLN A 37 -3.40 1.82 -5.88
CA GLN A 37 -4.61 2.09 -6.66
C GLN A 37 -5.80 1.80 -5.74
N TYR A 38 -6.76 2.71 -5.72
CA TYR A 38 -7.96 2.62 -4.90
C TYR A 38 -9.18 2.51 -5.82
N ALA A 39 -10.21 1.78 -5.38
CA ALA A 39 -11.34 1.44 -6.25
C ALA A 39 -12.27 2.63 -6.47
N THR A 40 -12.40 3.50 -5.46
CA THR A 40 -13.27 4.68 -5.52
C THR A 40 -12.57 5.92 -4.98
N VAL A 41 -13.12 7.09 -5.31
CA VAL A 41 -12.61 8.39 -4.84
C VAL A 41 -12.79 8.52 -3.32
N GLU A 42 -13.86 7.97 -2.76
CA GLU A 42 -14.12 7.96 -1.32
C GLU A 42 -13.10 7.10 -0.57
N GLU A 43 -12.74 5.93 -1.12
CA GLU A 43 -11.67 5.11 -0.57
C GLU A 43 -10.34 5.85 -0.62
N GLU A 44 -10.01 6.48 -1.76
CA GLU A 44 -8.77 7.24 -1.88
C GLU A 44 -8.70 8.38 -0.85
N ALA A 45 -9.78 9.14 -0.68
CA ALA A 45 -9.85 10.20 0.30
C ALA A 45 -9.66 9.67 1.73
N TYR A 46 -10.31 8.55 2.07
CA TYR A 46 -10.12 7.89 3.36
C TYR A 46 -8.69 7.39 3.58
N ARG A 47 -8.05 6.86 2.55
CA ARG A 47 -6.67 6.38 2.62
C ARG A 47 -5.69 7.55 2.75
N GLN A 48 -5.99 8.67 2.12
CA GLN A 48 -5.22 9.90 2.24
C GLN A 48 -5.28 10.45 3.66
N THR A 49 -6.43 10.44 4.35
CA THR A 49 -6.50 10.93 5.74
C THR A 49 -5.64 10.09 6.68
N ILE A 50 -5.67 8.76 6.55
CA ILE A 50 -4.79 7.86 7.31
C ILE A 50 -3.32 8.17 7.03
N PHE A 51 -2.97 8.38 5.76
CA PHE A 51 -1.62 8.70 5.35
C PHE A 51 -1.12 10.00 5.97
N GLU A 52 -1.95 11.04 5.99
CA GLU A 52 -1.64 12.33 6.60
C GLU A 52 -1.34 12.18 8.09
N ASP A 53 -2.18 11.43 8.81
CA ASP A 53 -1.96 11.12 10.24
C ASP A 53 -0.63 10.38 10.46
N ARG A 54 -0.28 9.43 9.57
CA ARG A 54 1.01 8.72 9.64
C ARG A 54 2.18 9.65 9.39
N VAL A 55 2.10 10.56 8.43
CA VAL A 55 3.16 11.53 8.15
C VAL A 55 3.39 12.45 9.35
N VAL A 56 2.33 12.94 9.98
CA VAL A 56 2.43 13.75 11.21
C VAL A 56 3.10 12.98 12.33
N MET A 57 2.70 11.72 12.55
CA MET A 57 3.28 10.85 13.58
C MET A 57 4.77 10.59 13.33
N ILE A 58 5.17 10.30 12.09
CA ILE A 58 6.56 10.09 11.68
C ILE A 58 7.39 11.36 11.92
N ASN A 59 6.87 12.52 11.51
CA ASN A 59 7.58 13.78 11.68
C ASN A 59 7.80 14.13 13.16
N ARG A 60 6.78 13.93 14.00
CA ARG A 60 6.88 14.12 15.44
C ARG A 60 7.94 13.18 16.05
N HIS A 61 7.86 11.88 15.76
CA HIS A 61 8.82 10.92 16.29
C HIS A 61 10.26 11.23 15.84
N ASN A 62 10.45 11.60 14.57
CA ASN A 62 11.77 11.94 14.06
C ASN A 62 12.32 13.25 14.65
N PHE A 63 11.45 14.18 15.01
CA PHE A 63 11.85 15.37 15.76
C PHE A 63 12.32 14.99 17.17
N GLU A 64 11.55 14.18 17.89
CA GLU A 64 11.91 13.66 19.22
C GLU A 64 13.21 12.83 19.18
N ALA A 65 13.40 12.02 18.14
CA ALA A 65 14.62 11.23 17.93
C ALA A 65 15.85 12.12 17.76
N LYS A 66 15.73 13.24 17.03
CA LYS A 66 16.81 14.24 16.90
C LYS A 66 17.15 14.91 18.23
N SER A 67 16.18 15.01 19.14
CA SER A 67 16.39 15.49 20.51
C SER A 67 16.95 14.41 21.46
N GLY A 68 17.26 13.20 20.96
CA GLY A 68 17.80 12.11 21.76
C GLY A 68 16.76 11.32 22.56
N MET A 69 15.47 11.59 22.39
CA MET A 69 14.38 10.89 23.10
C MET A 69 14.15 9.48 22.56
N HIS A 70 14.51 9.23 21.31
CA HIS A 70 14.43 7.94 20.65
C HIS A 70 15.76 7.58 19.98
N THR A 71 16.07 6.28 19.95
CA THR A 71 17.29 5.75 19.33
C THR A 71 17.10 5.38 17.85
N TYR A 72 15.90 5.58 17.31
CA TYR A 72 15.55 5.22 15.94
C TYR A 72 14.70 6.32 15.31
N THR A 73 14.56 6.24 13.99
CA THR A 73 13.73 7.14 13.19
C THR A 73 12.73 6.34 12.38
N LEU A 74 11.57 6.94 12.11
CA LEU A 74 10.53 6.38 11.27
C LEU A 74 10.61 6.93 9.85
N LYS A 75 10.11 6.15 8.89
CA LYS A 75 10.00 6.54 7.48
C LYS A 75 8.65 6.08 6.94
N ILE A 76 8.14 6.82 5.96
CA ILE A 76 6.97 6.43 5.19
C ILE A 76 7.27 5.08 4.51
N ASN A 77 6.36 4.13 4.69
CA ASN A 77 6.44 2.78 4.16
C ASN A 77 5.12 2.40 3.47
N GLN A 78 5.07 1.23 2.84
CA GLN A 78 3.90 0.74 2.11
C GLN A 78 2.61 0.56 2.94
N PHE A 79 2.71 0.65 4.27
CA PHE A 79 1.59 0.53 5.22
C PHE A 79 1.14 1.89 5.75
N ALA A 80 1.66 2.99 5.21
CA ALA A 80 1.33 4.35 5.66
C ALA A 80 -0.15 4.71 5.41
N ASP A 81 -0.85 4.03 4.50
CA ASP A 81 -2.28 4.18 4.21
C ASP A 81 -3.18 3.20 5.00
N MET A 82 -2.60 2.45 5.95
CA MET A 82 -3.29 1.38 6.66
C MET A 82 -3.43 1.68 8.15
N THR A 83 -4.58 1.30 8.69
CA THR A 83 -4.82 1.25 10.13
C THR A 83 -4.06 0.09 10.76
N TYR A 84 -3.81 0.16 12.06
CA TYR A 84 -3.10 -0.91 12.78
C TYR A 84 -3.80 -2.27 12.62
N GLY A 85 -5.14 -2.29 12.74
CA GLY A 85 -5.93 -3.51 12.58
C GLY A 85 -5.80 -4.11 11.17
N GLU A 86 -5.74 -3.28 10.13
CA GLU A 86 -5.53 -3.76 8.76
C GLU A 86 -4.12 -4.32 8.56
N VAL A 87 -3.09 -3.66 9.09
CA VAL A 87 -1.71 -4.15 9.01
C VAL A 87 -1.59 -5.54 9.65
N VAL A 88 -2.12 -5.70 10.86
CA VAL A 88 -2.10 -6.99 11.58
C VAL A 88 -2.81 -8.08 10.77
N ARG A 89 -3.99 -7.79 10.23
CA ARG A 89 -4.73 -8.74 9.39
C ARG A 89 -3.95 -9.12 8.13
N THR A 90 -3.36 -8.15 7.44
CA THR A 90 -2.56 -8.41 6.22
C THR A 90 -1.35 -9.29 6.52
N ILE A 91 -0.61 -8.99 7.58
CA ILE A 91 0.55 -9.80 8.00
C ILE A 91 0.11 -11.22 8.36
N SER A 92 -0.95 -11.37 9.16
CA SER A 92 -1.49 -12.67 9.54
C SER A 92 -1.91 -13.50 8.31
N ASN A 93 -2.65 -12.90 7.38
CA ASN A 93 -3.07 -13.57 6.16
C ASN A 93 -1.89 -14.01 5.29
N ASN A 94 -0.87 -13.16 5.16
CA ASN A 94 0.34 -13.51 4.41
C ASN A 94 1.11 -14.64 5.08
N TYR A 95 1.18 -14.65 6.41
CA TYR A 95 1.79 -15.72 7.18
C TYR A 95 1.06 -17.06 6.95
N GLN A 96 -0.27 -17.08 7.05
CA GLN A 96 -1.08 -18.28 6.79
C GLN A 96 -0.87 -18.83 5.37
N LYS A 97 -0.86 -17.95 4.36
CA LYS A 97 -0.56 -18.34 2.97
C LYS A 97 0.83 -18.97 2.83
N SER A 98 1.83 -18.40 3.51
CA SER A 98 3.20 -18.92 3.49
C SER A 98 3.30 -20.33 4.11
N LEU A 99 2.55 -20.58 5.18
CA LEU A 99 2.47 -21.90 5.82
C LEU A 99 1.78 -22.91 4.89
N SER A 100 0.66 -22.54 4.29
CA SER A 100 -0.06 -23.39 3.34
C SER A 100 0.83 -23.78 2.14
N LYS A 101 1.58 -22.82 1.57
CA LYS A 101 2.52 -23.08 0.48
C LYS A 101 3.67 -24.01 0.90
N LYS A 102 4.22 -23.83 2.11
CA LYS A 102 5.28 -24.69 2.64
C LYS A 102 4.80 -26.13 2.88
N THR A 103 3.56 -26.31 3.35
CA THR A 103 2.94 -27.63 3.52
C THR A 103 2.67 -28.29 2.17
N ALA A 104 2.15 -27.56 1.18
CA ALA A 104 1.91 -28.09 -0.17
C ALA A 104 3.21 -28.59 -0.83
N ILE A 105 4.30 -27.84 -0.74
CA ILE A 105 5.62 -28.23 -1.28
C ILE A 105 6.19 -29.45 -0.54
N LYS A 106 5.91 -29.60 0.77
CA LYS A 106 6.34 -30.77 1.56
C LYS A 106 5.61 -32.06 1.18
N ILE A 107 4.42 -31.97 0.61
CA ILE A 107 3.59 -33.14 0.23
C ILE A 107 3.97 -33.67 -1.16
N ASP A 108 4.71 -32.90 -1.98
CA ASP A 108 4.87 -33.13 -3.43
C ASP A 108 6.02 -34.07 -3.85
N HIS A 109 6.75 -34.72 -2.92
CA HIS A 109 7.90 -35.57 -3.32
C HIS A 109 8.04 -36.95 -2.65
N HIS A 110 7.05 -37.45 -1.90
CA HIS A 110 7.15 -38.80 -1.31
C HIS A 110 5.81 -39.53 -1.02
N LEU A 111 4.64 -38.91 -1.21
CA LEU A 111 3.35 -39.53 -0.79
C LEU A 111 2.52 -40.14 -1.92
N LEU A 112 3.04 -40.21 -3.15
CA LEU A 112 2.46 -41.05 -4.19
C LEU A 112 2.98 -42.50 -4.09
N PHE A 113 2.90 -43.10 -2.90
CA PHE A 113 2.68 -44.54 -2.85
C PHE A 113 1.23 -44.78 -3.25
N LYS A 114 1.00 -44.86 -4.57
CA LYS A 114 -0.19 -45.51 -5.11
C LYS A 114 -0.07 -46.98 -4.68
N PRO A 115 -1.00 -47.56 -3.90
CA PRO A 115 -0.95 -48.99 -3.65
C PRO A 115 -1.14 -49.71 -4.99
N SER A 116 -0.05 -50.24 -5.53
CA SER A 116 0.01 -51.00 -6.78
C SER A 116 0.14 -52.48 -6.45
N ASN A 117 -0.98 -53.13 -6.20
CA ASN A 117 -1.12 -54.59 -6.21
C ASN A 117 -2.60 -54.99 -6.09
N THR A 118 -3.37 -54.68 -7.14
CA THR A 118 -4.58 -55.45 -7.46
C THR A 118 -4.15 -56.66 -8.27
N SER A 119 -4.07 -57.82 -7.63
CA SER A 119 -4.33 -59.09 -8.30
C SER A 119 -5.26 -59.89 -7.39
N LEU A 120 -6.53 -59.91 -7.77
CA LEU A 120 -7.59 -60.72 -7.18
C LEU A 120 -7.23 -62.20 -7.35
N PRO A 121 -7.25 -63.04 -6.30
CA PRO A 121 -7.38 -64.47 -6.51
C PRO A 121 -8.82 -64.75 -6.96
N THR A 122 -8.94 -65.15 -8.23
CA THR A 122 -10.10 -65.80 -8.82
C THR A 122 -10.49 -67.00 -7.96
N ALA A 123 -11.79 -67.16 -7.73
CA ALA A 123 -12.37 -68.30 -7.03
C ALA A 123 -11.71 -69.64 -7.44
N VAL A 124 -11.41 -70.48 -6.45
CA VAL A 124 -11.14 -71.89 -6.67
C VAL A 124 -11.83 -72.70 -5.57
N GLY A 125 -12.77 -73.55 -6.01
CA GLY A 125 -13.14 -74.83 -5.37
C GLY A 125 -13.96 -74.76 -4.10
#